data_AF-A0A7C8BSI5-F1
#
_entry.id   AF-A0A7C8BSI5-F1
#
_cell.length_a   1.000
_cell.length_b   1.000
_cell.length_c   1.000
_cell.angle_alpha   90.00
_cell.angle_beta   90.00
_cell.angle_gamma   90.00
#
_symmetry.space_group_name_H-M   'P 1'
#
loop_
_entity.id
_entity.type
_entity.pdbx_description
1 polymer ?
#
loop_
_entity_poly.entity_id
_entity_poly.type
_entity_poly.pdbx_seq_one_letter_code
_entity_poly.pdbx_strand_id
1 'polypeptide(L)'
;MAESTEGIINPPIDELLKRVDSKFGLVIFASKRARQINNYYTDLHEGSLFNNVGPLVDAAVEEEPLSIALREIAEDKLVMTPIDPAEEAEKARAAAEAAADVQFGVDAAEVDAFGPVDGAVTEADADAAAQDASDAAKPADDQGDAAASDAE
;
A
#
# COMPACT_ATOMS: atom_id res chain seq x y z
N MET A 1 -15.88 30.78 22.48
CA MET A 1 -15.48 30.86 21.05
C MET A 1 -14.81 29.53 20.75
N ALA A 2 -15.40 28.70 19.90
CA ALA A 2 -14.77 27.45 19.52
C ALA A 2 -13.44 27.79 18.83
N GLU A 3 -12.36 27.28 19.37
CA GLU A 3 -11.01 27.46 18.85
C GLU A 3 -10.98 26.85 17.44
N SER A 4 -10.66 27.66 16.43
CA SER A 4 -10.53 27.18 15.05
C SER A 4 -9.46 26.10 15.04
N THR A 5 -9.88 24.85 14.96
CA THR A 5 -8.97 23.70 14.90
C THR A 5 -8.16 23.83 13.62
N GLU A 6 -6.83 23.94 13.74
CA GLU A 6 -5.90 24.09 12.62
C GLU A 6 -5.20 22.74 12.34
N GLY A 7 -4.95 22.41 11.07
CA GLY A 7 -4.24 21.19 10.67
C GLY A 7 -5.09 19.91 10.73
N ILE A 8 -4.50 18.79 11.14
CA ILE A 8 -5.07 17.42 11.02
C ILE A 8 -6.41 17.25 11.78
N ILE A 9 -6.65 18.09 12.79
CA ILE A 9 -7.88 18.08 13.60
C ILE A 9 -9.07 18.75 12.89
N ASN A 10 -8.85 19.37 11.73
CA ASN A 10 -9.87 19.96 10.88
C ASN A 10 -10.02 19.14 9.60
N PRO A 11 -11.22 18.63 9.28
CA PRO A 11 -12.50 18.75 10.00
C PRO A 11 -12.56 17.97 11.32
N PRO A 12 -13.34 18.42 12.32
CA PRO A 12 -13.47 17.73 13.60
C PRO A 12 -14.11 16.34 13.42
N ILE A 13 -13.56 15.35 14.12
CA ILE A 13 -13.98 13.95 13.95
C ILE A 13 -15.47 13.71 14.24
N ASP A 14 -16.05 14.47 15.16
CA ASP A 14 -17.46 14.34 15.52
C ASP A 14 -18.40 14.74 14.37
N GLU A 15 -17.96 15.59 13.44
CA GLU A 15 -18.73 15.91 12.24
C GLU A 15 -18.67 14.77 11.22
N LEU A 16 -17.49 14.16 11.06
CA LEU A 16 -17.29 13.03 10.15
C LEU A 16 -18.10 11.80 10.60
N LEU A 17 -18.14 11.53 11.90
CA LEU A 17 -18.87 10.39 12.45
C LEU A 17 -20.39 10.53 12.36
N LYS A 18 -20.93 11.72 12.07
CA LYS A 18 -22.36 11.90 11.77
C LYS A 18 -22.73 11.45 10.36
N ARG A 19 -21.75 11.32 9.47
CA ARG A 19 -21.95 10.99 8.05
C ARG A 19 -21.70 9.53 7.72
N VAL A 20 -21.16 8.76 8.66
CA VAL A 20 -20.77 7.36 8.45
C VAL A 20 -21.20 6.50 9.63
N ASP A 21 -21.56 5.26 9.36
CA ASP A 21 -22.13 4.35 10.37
C ASP A 21 -21.14 3.92 11.47
N SER A 22 -19.84 3.89 11.16
CA SER A 22 -18.81 3.44 12.09
C SER A 22 -17.45 4.09 11.83
N LYS A 23 -16.58 4.08 12.86
CA LYS A 23 -15.19 4.56 12.75
C LYS A 23 -14.41 3.83 11.64
N PHE A 24 -14.60 2.52 11.51
CA PHE A 24 -13.95 1.74 10.47
C PHE A 24 -14.51 2.05 9.08
N GLY A 25 -15.83 2.26 8.98
CA GLY A 25 -16.48 2.72 7.76
C GLY A 25 -15.88 4.04 7.26
N LEU A 26 -15.65 5.00 8.18
CA LEU A 26 -15.03 6.28 7.84
C LEU A 26 -13.62 6.09 7.24
N VAL A 27 -12.79 5.24 7.85
CA VAL A 27 -11.43 4.97 7.35
C VAL A 27 -11.48 4.41 5.93
N ILE A 28 -12.35 3.42 5.68
CA ILE A 28 -12.48 2.80 4.35
C ILE A 28 -13.00 3.83 3.35
N PHE A 29 -14.01 4.61 3.72
CA PHE A 29 -14.65 5.58 2.85
C PHE A 29 -13.67 6.69 2.43
N ALA A 30 -12.99 7.30 3.41
CA ALA A 30 -11.96 8.33 3.16
C ALA A 30 -10.78 7.75 2.36
N SER A 31 -10.31 6.55 2.69
CA SER A 31 -9.17 5.91 2.00
C SER A 31 -9.48 5.61 0.53
N LYS A 32 -10.68 5.07 0.25
CA LYS A 32 -11.10 4.80 -1.14
C LYS A 32 -11.19 6.09 -1.94
N ARG A 33 -11.78 7.13 -1.37
CA ARG A 33 -11.89 8.43 -2.03
C ARG A 33 -10.52 9.08 -2.25
N ALA A 34 -9.63 9.05 -1.27
CA ALA A 34 -8.28 9.60 -1.40
C ALA A 34 -7.49 8.93 -2.54
N ARG A 35 -7.62 7.61 -2.72
CA ARG A 35 -7.04 6.90 -3.87
C ARG A 35 -7.62 7.37 -5.20
N GLN A 36 -8.93 7.60 -5.27
CA GLN A 36 -9.57 8.14 -6.48
C GLN A 36 -9.03 9.54 -6.82
N ILE A 37 -8.85 10.41 -5.83
CA ILE A 37 -8.27 11.76 -6.02
C ILE A 37 -6.81 11.65 -6.48
N ASN A 38 -6.02 10.76 -5.87
CA ASN A 38 -4.63 10.57 -6.28
C ASN A 38 -4.53 10.07 -7.74
N ASN A 39 -5.34 9.07 -8.10
CA ASN A 39 -5.38 8.56 -9.46
C ASN A 39 -5.83 9.63 -10.45
N TYR A 40 -6.75 10.53 -10.08
CA TYR A 40 -7.13 11.67 -10.92
C TYR A 40 -5.93 12.57 -11.25
N TYR A 41 -5.06 12.86 -10.27
CA TYR A 41 -3.86 13.64 -10.52
C TYR A 41 -2.86 12.89 -11.42
N THR A 42 -2.71 11.58 -11.27
CA THR A 42 -1.89 10.76 -12.19
C THR A 42 -2.45 10.77 -13.61
N ASP A 43 -3.74 10.49 -13.76
CA ASP A 43 -4.47 10.48 -15.03
C ASP A 43 -4.41 11.83 -15.76
N LEU A 44 -4.42 12.93 -15.02
CA LEU A 44 -4.31 14.29 -15.57
C LEU A 44 -2.95 14.51 -16.25
N HIS A 45 -1.87 13.96 -15.67
CA HIS A 45 -0.53 14.02 -16.28
C HIS A 45 -0.41 13.10 -17.51
N GLU A 46 -1.10 11.96 -17.49
CA GLU A 46 -1.09 10.98 -18.58
C GLU A 46 -2.08 11.32 -19.71
N GLY A 47 -2.97 12.30 -19.51
CA GLY A 47 -3.96 12.76 -20.49
C GLY A 47 -5.21 11.88 -20.59
N SER A 48 -5.45 11.00 -19.62
CA SER A 48 -6.54 10.01 -19.59
C SER A 48 -7.61 10.39 -18.56
N LEU A 49 -8.36 11.46 -18.82
CA LEU A 49 -9.20 12.12 -17.81
C LEU A 49 -10.56 11.44 -17.54
N PHE A 50 -10.84 10.26 -18.12
CA PHE A 50 -12.20 9.70 -18.11
C PHE A 50 -12.47 8.70 -16.98
N ASN A 51 -11.43 8.26 -16.26
CA ASN A 51 -11.56 7.15 -15.30
C ASN A 51 -11.85 7.62 -13.87
N ASN A 52 -11.29 8.75 -13.45
CA ASN A 52 -11.32 9.21 -12.06
C ASN A 52 -11.89 10.62 -11.95
N VAL A 53 -12.60 10.88 -10.84
CA VAL A 53 -13.22 12.18 -10.56
C VAL A 53 -12.32 12.97 -9.62
N GLY A 54 -12.00 14.21 -10.00
CA GLY A 54 -11.16 15.12 -9.21
C GLY A 54 -11.80 15.63 -7.92
N PRO A 55 -11.11 16.53 -7.21
CA PRO A 55 -11.60 17.13 -5.96
C PRO A 55 -12.95 17.83 -6.14
N LEU A 56 -13.87 17.61 -5.20
CA LEU A 56 -15.21 18.24 -5.17
C LEU A 56 -15.25 19.48 -4.28
N VAL A 57 -14.18 19.75 -3.53
CA VAL A 57 -14.00 20.94 -2.69
C VAL A 57 -12.76 21.67 -3.20
N ASP A 58 -12.69 22.98 -2.93
CA ASP A 58 -11.53 23.80 -3.23
C ASP A 58 -10.27 23.24 -2.56
N ALA A 59 -9.40 22.62 -3.34
CA ALA A 59 -8.16 22.01 -2.86
C ALA A 59 -6.95 22.76 -3.39
N ALA A 60 -5.96 22.97 -2.52
CA ALA A 60 -4.64 23.43 -2.96
C ALA A 60 -3.90 22.28 -3.67
N VAL A 61 -2.98 22.62 -4.57
CA VAL A 61 -2.22 21.61 -5.34
C VAL A 61 -1.32 20.76 -4.45
N GLU A 62 -0.82 21.32 -3.35
CA GLU A 62 0.04 20.62 -2.39
C GLU A 62 -0.74 19.87 -1.30
N GLU A 63 -2.07 19.93 -1.32
CA GLU A 63 -2.87 19.30 -0.27
C GLU A 63 -2.93 17.79 -0.43
N GLU A 64 -2.69 17.07 0.66
CA GLU A 64 -2.74 15.61 0.66
C GLU A 64 -4.15 15.11 0.27
N PRO A 65 -4.28 14.11 -0.63
CA PRO A 65 -5.57 13.60 -1.08
C PRO A 65 -6.50 13.14 0.05
N LEU A 66 -5.93 12.67 1.16
CA LEU A 66 -6.70 12.27 2.34
C LEU A 66 -7.36 13.46 3.04
N SER A 67 -6.68 14.61 3.13
CA SER A 67 -7.23 15.84 3.71
C SER A 67 -8.44 16.32 2.90
N ILE A 68 -8.30 16.32 1.57
CA ILE A 68 -9.38 16.68 0.64
C ILE A 68 -10.58 15.74 0.82
N ALA A 69 -10.34 14.42 0.88
CA ALA A 69 -11.40 13.43 1.07
C ALA A 69 -12.16 13.63 2.38
N LEU A 70 -11.48 13.97 3.48
CA LEU A 70 -12.15 14.22 4.77
C LEU A 70 -13.04 15.47 4.72
N ARG A 71 -12.62 16.53 4.04
CA ARG A 71 -13.46 17.73 3.85
C ARG A 71 -14.66 17.47 2.94
N GLU A 72 -14.49 16.68 1.87
CA GLU A 72 -15.60 16.26 1.02
C GLU A 72 -16.69 15.50 1.79
N ILE A 73 -16.27 14.62 2.72
CA ILE A 73 -17.18 13.90 3.61
C ILE A 73 -17.88 14.87 4.57
N ALA A 74 -17.15 15.82 5.16
CA ALA A 74 -17.73 16.84 6.04
C ALA A 74 -18.77 17.73 5.32
N GLU A 75 -18.55 18.05 4.04
CA GLU A 75 -19.45 18.86 3.21
C GLU A 75 -20.61 18.09 2.56
N ASP A 76 -20.75 16.78 2.83
CA ASP A 76 -21.81 15.92 2.27
C ASP A 76 -21.77 15.74 0.75
N LYS A 77 -20.59 15.86 0.14
CA LYS A 77 -20.45 15.79 -1.33
C LYS A 77 -20.38 14.36 -1.87
N LEU A 78 -20.33 13.36 -0.99
CA LEU A 78 -20.12 11.96 -1.31
C LEU A 78 -21.20 11.09 -0.68
N VAL A 79 -21.58 10.03 -1.38
CA VAL A 79 -22.54 9.04 -0.89
C VAL A 79 -21.81 7.73 -0.64
N MET A 80 -21.94 7.20 0.58
CA MET A 80 -21.45 5.87 0.92
C MET A 80 -22.52 4.83 0.56
N THR A 81 -22.17 3.88 -0.30
CA THR A 81 -23.01 2.71 -0.58
C THR A 81 -22.39 1.49 0.09
N PRO A 82 -23.10 0.78 0.98
CA PRO A 82 -22.60 -0.45 1.57
C PRO A 82 -22.48 -1.54 0.51
N ILE A 83 -21.41 -2.31 0.59
CA ILE A 83 -21.19 -3.46 -0.28
C ILE A 83 -21.94 -4.65 0.32
N ASP A 84 -22.81 -5.29 -0.46
CA ASP A 84 -23.33 -6.61 -0.10
C ASP A 84 -22.22 -7.65 -0.34
N PRO A 85 -21.77 -8.37 0.70
CA PRO A 85 -20.69 -9.35 0.56
C PRO A 85 -21.02 -10.48 -0.42
N ALA A 86 -22.29 -10.80 -0.66
CA ALA A 86 -22.68 -11.81 -1.64
C ALA A 86 -22.37 -11.37 -3.07
N GLU A 87 -22.61 -10.09 -3.39
CA GLU A 87 -22.39 -9.54 -4.72
C GLU A 87 -20.90 -9.35 -5.04
N GLU A 88 -20.08 -8.96 -4.05
CA GLU A 88 -18.63 -8.85 -4.26
C GLU A 88 -17.94 -10.20 -4.36
N ALA A 89 -18.41 -11.23 -3.64
CA ALA A 89 -17.90 -12.59 -3.82
C ALA A 89 -18.14 -13.11 -5.24
N GLU A 90 -19.30 -12.79 -5.83
CA GLU A 90 -19.61 -13.13 -7.21
C GLU A 90 -18.74 -12.34 -8.20
N LYS A 91 -18.60 -11.02 -8.02
CA LYS A 91 -17.72 -10.18 -8.86
C LYS A 91 -16.25 -10.58 -8.76
N ALA A 92 -15.76 -10.92 -7.57
CA ALA A 92 -14.40 -11.40 -7.36
C ALA A 92 -14.19 -12.78 -8.00
N ARG A 93 -15.17 -13.68 -7.90
CA ARG A 93 -15.13 -14.99 -8.57
C ARG A 93 -15.15 -14.83 -10.09
N ALA A 94 -15.97 -13.93 -10.63
CA ALA A 94 -16.02 -13.61 -12.05
C ALA A 94 -14.73 -12.94 -12.56
N ALA A 95 -14.12 -12.05 -11.77
CA ALA A 95 -12.83 -11.46 -12.10
C ALA A 95 -11.69 -12.49 -12.06
N ALA A 96 -11.73 -13.44 -11.11
CA ALA A 96 -10.78 -14.55 -11.04
C ALA A 96 -10.94 -15.51 -12.23
N GLU A 97 -12.17 -15.83 -12.63
CA GLU A 97 -12.47 -16.62 -13.82
C GLU A 97 -12.01 -15.89 -15.10
N ALA A 98 -12.24 -14.57 -15.22
CA ALA A 98 -11.75 -13.77 -16.35
C ALA A 98 -10.22 -13.64 -16.42
N ALA A 99 -9.52 -13.67 -15.28
CA ALA A 99 -8.07 -13.70 -15.23
C ALA A 99 -7.49 -15.09 -15.57
N ALA A 100 -8.24 -16.16 -15.31
CA ALA A 100 -7.83 -17.53 -15.63
C ALA A 100 -7.91 -17.85 -17.15
N ASP A 101 -8.77 -17.15 -17.90
CA ASP A 101 -8.88 -17.26 -19.36
C ASP A 101 -7.76 -16.52 -20.13
N VAL A 102 -6.87 -15.81 -19.43
CA VAL A 102 -5.62 -15.31 -20.02
C VAL A 102 -4.64 -16.48 -20.12
N GLN A 103 -4.91 -17.36 -21.09
CA GLN A 103 -4.01 -18.43 -21.50
C GLN A 103 -2.70 -17.80 -21.96
N PHE A 104 -1.67 -17.79 -21.10
CA PHE A 104 -0.31 -17.49 -21.55
C PHE A 104 0.04 -18.60 -22.55
N GLY A 105 0.05 -18.24 -23.83
CA GLY A 105 0.31 -19.16 -24.95
C GLY A 105 1.75 -19.65 -24.90
N VAL A 106 2.04 -20.59 -24.02
CA VAL A 106 3.18 -21.49 -24.17
C VAL A 106 2.61 -22.74 -24.82
N ASP A 107 2.77 -22.82 -26.13
CA ASP A 107 2.48 -24.05 -26.86
C ASP A 107 3.33 -25.17 -26.25
N ALA A 108 2.69 -26.17 -25.66
CA ALA A 108 3.37 -27.35 -25.11
C ALA A 108 4.23 -28.09 -26.16
N ALA A 109 4.01 -27.80 -27.44
CA ALA A 109 4.80 -28.31 -28.57
C ALA A 109 6.16 -27.60 -28.76
N GLU A 110 6.37 -26.42 -28.19
CA GLU A 110 7.63 -25.66 -28.33
C GLU A 110 8.59 -25.85 -27.14
N VAL A 111 8.14 -26.53 -26.07
CA VAL A 111 8.95 -26.86 -24.89
C VAL A 111 10.03 -27.93 -25.20
N ASP A 112 9.97 -28.56 -26.37
CA ASP A 112 10.96 -29.55 -26.85
C ASP A 112 12.10 -28.94 -27.70
N ALA A 113 12.12 -27.60 -27.89
CA ALA A 113 13.16 -26.94 -28.68
C ALA A 113 14.47 -26.66 -27.91
N PHE A 114 14.51 -26.87 -26.59
CA PHE A 114 15.74 -26.87 -25.82
C PHE A 114 16.20 -28.32 -25.66
N GLY A 115 16.86 -28.84 -26.71
CA GLY A 115 17.46 -30.17 -26.69
C GLY A 115 18.36 -30.39 -25.45
N PRO A 116 18.67 -31.65 -25.10
CA PRO A 116 19.40 -31.95 -23.88
C PRO A 116 20.71 -31.16 -23.85
N VAL A 117 20.81 -30.22 -22.91
CA VAL A 117 22.09 -29.61 -22.57
C VAL A 117 22.93 -30.71 -21.96
N ASP A 118 23.87 -31.21 -22.77
CA ASP A 118 24.84 -32.20 -22.35
C ASP A 118 25.80 -31.52 -21.35
N GLY A 119 25.41 -31.60 -20.09
CA GLY A 119 25.98 -30.89 -18.97
C GLY A 119 25.25 -31.33 -17.72
N ALA A 120 25.39 -32.61 -17.38
CA ALA A 120 24.89 -33.17 -16.13
C ALA A 120 25.46 -32.38 -14.95
N VAL A 121 24.71 -31.40 -14.45
CA VAL A 121 24.87 -30.90 -13.09
C VAL A 121 24.08 -31.87 -12.23
N THR A 122 24.77 -32.94 -11.82
CA THR A 122 24.30 -33.84 -10.78
C THR A 122 24.02 -33.04 -9.51
N GLU A 123 22.93 -33.36 -8.83
CA GLU A 123 22.55 -32.83 -7.51
C GLU A 123 23.53 -33.26 -6.39
N ALA A 124 24.80 -32.83 -6.49
CA ALA A 124 25.86 -33.17 -5.54
C ALA A 124 26.56 -31.97 -4.91
N ASP A 125 26.23 -30.73 -5.28
CA ASP A 125 26.84 -29.52 -4.70
C ASP A 125 25.80 -28.61 -4.01
N ALA A 126 25.15 -29.16 -2.98
CA ALA A 126 24.24 -28.42 -2.10
C ALA A 126 24.86 -28.09 -0.72
N ASP A 127 26.19 -28.03 -0.60
CA ASP A 127 26.88 -27.71 0.66
C ASP A 127 28.02 -26.67 0.50
N ALA A 128 27.80 -25.61 -0.30
CA ALA A 128 28.79 -24.52 -0.41
C ALA A 128 28.16 -23.17 -0.78
N ALA A 129 27.18 -22.69 0.00
CA ALA A 129 26.75 -21.28 -0.07
C ALA A 129 26.12 -20.75 1.23
N ALA A 130 26.50 -21.32 2.38
CA ALA A 130 26.10 -20.83 3.70
C ALA A 130 27.33 -20.51 4.55
N GLN A 131 28.14 -19.53 4.13
CA GLN A 131 29.23 -18.96 4.94
C GLN A 131 29.74 -17.63 4.33
N ASP A 132 28.87 -16.61 4.30
CA ASP A 132 29.33 -15.21 4.27
C ASP A 132 28.28 -14.25 4.87
N ALA A 133 27.88 -14.54 6.11
CA ALA A 133 27.08 -13.62 6.93
C ALA A 133 27.27 -13.93 8.42
N SER A 134 28.51 -13.90 8.93
CA SER A 134 28.74 -13.97 10.38
C SER A 134 30.01 -13.28 10.88
N ASP A 135 30.59 -12.31 10.15
CA ASP A 135 31.71 -11.52 10.67
C ASP A 135 31.48 -10.00 10.58
N ALA A 136 30.56 -9.52 11.41
CA ALA A 136 30.53 -8.13 11.87
C ALA A 136 29.88 -8.05 13.26
N ALA A 137 30.36 -8.87 14.19
CA ALA A 137 30.09 -8.73 15.61
C ALA A 137 31.38 -9.05 16.36
N LYS A 138 32.30 -8.07 16.44
CA LYS A 138 33.43 -8.20 17.35
C LYS A 138 32.95 -7.92 18.78
N PRO A 139 33.13 -8.86 19.72
CA PRO A 139 32.60 -8.79 21.07
C PRO A 139 33.44 -7.89 21.98
N ALA A 140 32.78 -7.40 23.02
CA ALA A 140 33.42 -6.83 24.19
C ALA A 140 34.22 -7.90 24.94
N ASP A 141 35.49 -7.63 25.21
CA ASP A 141 36.25 -8.31 26.26
C ASP A 141 36.41 -7.35 27.43
N ASP A 142 35.65 -7.64 28.47
CA ASP A 142 35.85 -7.23 29.85
C ASP A 142 37.05 -7.98 30.43
N GLN A 143 38.11 -7.25 30.78
CA GLN A 143 39.02 -7.64 31.86
C GLN A 143 39.37 -6.37 32.63
N GLY A 144 38.71 -6.18 33.77
CA GLY A 144 39.08 -5.17 34.76
C GLY A 144 40.43 -5.45 35.41
N ASP A 145 41.02 -4.41 36.00
CA ASP A 145 41.42 -4.38 37.41
C ASP A 145 42.06 -3.02 37.75
N ALA A 146 41.59 -2.47 38.87
CA ALA A 146 42.26 -1.64 39.87
C ALA A 146 43.22 -0.46 39.56
N ALA A 147 43.23 0.43 40.57
CA ALA A 147 44.26 1.40 40.98
C ALA A 147 44.25 2.74 40.23
N ALA A 148 43.79 3.81 40.90
CA ALA A 148 44.58 4.72 41.75
C ALA A 148 44.80 6.02 40.95
N SER A 149 44.13 7.11 41.35
CA SER A 149 44.63 8.16 42.24
C SER A 149 45.36 9.27 41.48
N ASP A 150 45.18 10.50 41.98
CA ASP A 150 46.00 11.69 41.76
C ASP A 150 45.92 12.36 40.36
N ALA A 151 45.32 13.55 40.25
CA ALA A 151 45.80 14.87 40.68
C ALA A 151 46.41 15.62 39.48
N GLU A 152 45.71 16.64 38.99
CA GLU A 152 46.21 18.02 38.82
C GLU A 152 45.04 19.00 38.75
#